data_AF-A0A9N7NRL3-F1
#
_entry.id   AF-A0A9N7NRL3-F1
#
_cell.length_a   1.000
_cell.length_b   1.000
_cell.length_c   1.000
_cell.angle_alpha   90.00
_cell.angle_beta   90.00
_cell.angle_gamma   90.00
#
_symmetry.space_group_name_H-M   'P 1'
#
loop_
_entity.id
_entity.type
_entity.pdbx_description
1 polymer ?
#
loop_
_entity_poly.entity_id
_entity_poly.type
_entity_poly.pdbx_seq_one_letter_code
_entity_poly.pdbx_strand_id
1 'polypeptide(L)'
;ALGPVPEHHLSWTLDKFVDSAGAWRWDLFQPLLPATSLLRIAATLPPSPGSGDDIMYWGWSSDGRFTTKSAYEALFGTHNANTRRIWKEVWSWTGPQRIRQFMWLIVKERLLTNGERFRRHLAESAACELCGSAQETILHCLRDCPHAEQTWRRLIPYQHQSNLVGQVFEYDDDKDPDLVVRFCKDVETRSQPGYVDFGRFDKFNYFNAGSGQHDFVQEYYSGDLMKCEKTFDKLGRTAQLNIICGNCPNGQCVGGLGCICKVTYESSCRVLIDLAIPCVKPGLRVFEGFTVGFHPRSWEIVYNGMTQLGYEKLYDEFSFRTEQRDVTLYLTAVASVSNLVQKPTVKISPEQGLVVQLSGSGADGRPPTTLSPTMILVDWRCEKTRATPYEVEITIPVENYDPIQFTLAKMCEHSQGERGEATRGWAIFGIISCISIVAFTLLCIGGFIYRTRVTNLRGLDAVPGMAILSACLETVSTVYLW
;
A
#
# COMPACT_ATOMS: atom_id res chain seq x y z
N ALA A 1 42.63 -35.03 2.11
CA ALA A 1 41.92 -35.77 1.05
C ALA A 1 41.41 -37.08 1.64
N LEU A 2 40.27 -37.61 1.19
CA LEU A 2 39.82 -38.94 1.59
C LEU A 2 40.76 -39.98 0.96
N GLY A 3 41.23 -40.94 1.74
CA GLY A 3 42.00 -42.07 1.21
C GLY A 3 41.10 -43.04 0.43
N PRO A 4 41.62 -43.78 -0.56
CA PRO A 4 40.84 -44.83 -1.20
C PRO A 4 40.48 -45.91 -0.17
N VAL A 5 39.20 -46.31 -0.13
CA VAL A 5 38.73 -47.38 0.75
C VAL A 5 39.24 -48.72 0.20
N PRO A 6 39.96 -49.53 1.00
CA PRO A 6 40.39 -50.86 0.56
C PRO A 6 39.22 -51.75 0.17
N GLU A 7 39.34 -52.56 -0.89
CA GLU A 7 38.23 -53.38 -1.41
C GLU A 7 37.62 -54.32 -0.36
N HIS A 8 38.44 -54.83 0.56
CA HIS A 8 37.99 -55.72 1.64
C HIS A 8 37.18 -55.01 2.73
N HIS A 9 37.17 -53.68 2.76
CA HIS A 9 36.36 -52.87 3.68
C HIS A 9 35.00 -52.47 3.09
N LEU A 10 34.75 -52.71 1.79
CA LEU A 10 33.51 -52.27 1.13
C LEU A 10 32.26 -52.96 1.65
N SER A 11 32.39 -54.17 2.20
CA SER A 11 31.29 -54.93 2.80
C SER A 11 31.20 -54.80 4.32
N TRP A 12 32.02 -53.94 4.93
CA TRP A 12 32.03 -53.80 6.38
C TRP A 12 30.89 -52.90 6.85
N THR A 13 30.20 -53.35 7.89
CA THR A 13 29.25 -52.56 8.66
C THR A 13 29.96 -51.84 9.81
N LEU A 14 29.30 -50.85 10.41
CA LEU A 14 29.90 -49.97 11.43
C LEU A 14 30.36 -50.73 12.68
N ASP A 15 29.78 -51.90 12.98
CA ASP A 15 30.23 -52.80 14.06
C ASP A 15 31.69 -53.22 13.92
N LYS A 16 32.18 -53.37 12.67
CA LYS A 16 33.58 -53.71 12.40
C LYS A 16 34.53 -52.56 12.73
N PHE A 17 34.04 -51.37 13.04
CA PHE A 17 34.87 -50.25 13.46
C PHE A 17 34.88 -50.08 14.99
N VAL A 18 34.27 -51.00 15.73
CA VAL A 18 34.24 -51.02 17.19
C VAL A 18 35.03 -52.23 17.71
N ASP A 19 35.77 -52.05 18.79
CA ASP A 19 36.50 -53.14 19.46
C ASP A 19 35.58 -53.94 20.41
N SER A 20 36.11 -55.01 21.00
CA SER A 20 35.38 -55.83 21.97
C SER A 20 35.07 -55.10 23.28
N ALA A 21 35.70 -53.96 23.55
CA ALA A 21 35.46 -53.11 24.71
C ALA A 21 34.40 -52.02 24.44
N GLY A 22 33.88 -51.94 23.21
CA GLY A 22 32.89 -50.94 22.81
C GLY A 22 33.47 -49.58 22.41
N ALA A 23 34.77 -49.49 22.14
CA ALA A 23 35.45 -48.27 21.70
C ALA A 23 35.76 -48.26 20.19
N TRP A 24 35.92 -47.07 19.61
CA TRP A 24 36.27 -46.91 18.19
C TRP A 24 37.69 -47.43 17.90
N ARG A 25 37.83 -48.20 16.81
CA ARG A 25 39.12 -48.64 16.26
C ARG A 25 39.76 -47.55 15.40
N TRP A 26 40.49 -46.64 16.05
CA TRP A 26 41.07 -45.45 15.40
C TRP A 26 42.11 -45.76 14.31
N ASP A 27 42.81 -46.88 14.43
CA ASP A 27 43.75 -47.41 13.44
C ASP A 27 43.13 -47.59 12.05
N LEU A 28 41.83 -47.88 12.00
CA LEU A 28 41.09 -48.05 10.76
C LEU A 28 40.59 -46.73 10.16
N PHE A 29 40.32 -45.72 10.98
CA PHE A 29 39.78 -44.43 10.53
C PHE A 29 40.86 -43.44 10.09
N GLN A 30 42.00 -43.40 10.80
CA GLN A 30 43.10 -42.48 10.54
C GLN A 30 43.62 -42.46 9.10
N PRO A 31 43.78 -43.60 8.39
CA PRO A 31 44.23 -43.59 7.00
C PRO A 31 43.15 -43.18 6.00
N LEU A 32 41.86 -43.22 6.39
CA LEU A 32 40.72 -43.00 5.49
C LEU A 32 40.17 -41.58 5.56
N LEU A 33 40.20 -40.96 6.74
CA LEU A 33 39.47 -39.72 7.03
C LEU A 33 40.39 -38.58 7.49
N PRO A 34 40.09 -37.32 7.12
CA PRO A 34 40.82 -36.16 7.62
C PRO A 34 40.56 -35.93 9.11
N ALA A 35 41.50 -35.24 9.78
CA ALA A 35 41.42 -34.94 11.22
C ALA A 35 40.10 -34.28 11.65
N THR A 36 39.51 -33.44 10.81
CA THR A 36 38.21 -32.79 11.07
C THR A 36 37.05 -33.78 11.16
N SER A 37 37.07 -34.84 10.35
CA SER A 37 36.06 -35.92 10.40
C SER A 37 36.28 -36.82 11.62
N LEU A 38 37.54 -37.10 11.96
CA LEU A 38 37.88 -37.89 13.15
C LEU A 38 37.40 -37.23 14.44
N LEU A 39 37.53 -35.92 14.57
CA LEU A 39 37.02 -35.17 15.72
C LEU A 39 35.50 -35.25 15.86
N ARG A 40 34.76 -35.27 14.74
CA ARG A 40 33.29 -35.44 14.76
C ARG A 40 32.89 -36.86 15.15
N ILE A 41 33.64 -37.87 14.69
CA ILE A 41 33.43 -39.26 15.08
C ILE A 41 33.75 -39.45 16.56
N ALA A 42 34.81 -38.83 17.08
CA ALA A 42 35.18 -38.89 18.49
C ALA A 42 34.13 -38.27 19.42
N ALA A 43 33.36 -37.30 18.91
CA ALA A 43 32.22 -36.70 19.62
C ALA A 43 30.94 -37.57 19.55
N THR A 44 30.96 -38.67 18.79
CA THR A 44 29.83 -39.60 18.62
C THR A 44 30.12 -40.91 19.35
N LEU A 45 29.17 -41.40 20.15
CA LEU A 45 29.33 -42.68 20.84
C LEU A 45 29.34 -43.85 19.84
N PRO A 46 30.21 -44.87 20.02
CA PRO A 46 30.18 -46.10 19.24
C PRO A 46 28.81 -46.80 19.32
N PRO A 47 28.37 -47.47 18.24
CA PRO A 47 27.15 -48.28 18.28
C PRO A 47 27.30 -49.38 19.34
N SER A 48 26.30 -49.52 20.20
CA SER A 48 26.28 -50.54 21.25
C SER A 48 24.96 -51.33 21.19
N PRO A 49 24.95 -52.62 21.57
CA PRO A 49 23.71 -53.42 21.58
C PRO A 49 22.61 -52.87 22.50
N GLY A 50 22.95 -51.98 23.44
CA GLY A 50 21.99 -51.33 24.35
C GLY A 50 21.45 -49.99 23.84
N SER A 51 21.87 -49.52 22.66
CA SER A 51 21.53 -48.18 22.14
C SER A 51 20.18 -48.09 21.42
N GLY A 52 19.45 -49.20 21.31
CA GLY A 52 18.18 -49.28 20.57
C GLY A 52 18.38 -49.54 19.07
N ASP A 53 17.27 -49.57 18.32
CA ASP A 53 17.28 -49.78 16.87
C ASP A 53 17.73 -48.53 16.11
N ASP A 54 18.34 -48.74 14.93
CA ASP A 54 18.75 -47.64 14.04
C ASP A 54 17.55 -46.81 13.57
N ILE A 55 17.68 -45.48 13.66
CA ILE A 55 16.66 -44.53 13.22
C ILE A 55 17.18 -43.61 12.12
N MET A 56 16.32 -43.26 11.17
CA MET A 56 16.63 -42.23 10.17
C MET A 56 16.68 -40.86 10.83
N TYR A 57 17.84 -40.18 10.76
CA TYR A 57 18.05 -38.85 11.33
C TYR A 57 18.17 -37.78 10.24
N TRP A 58 17.35 -36.73 10.35
CA TRP A 58 17.38 -35.59 9.46
C TRP A 58 18.37 -34.52 9.95
N GLY A 59 19.56 -34.48 9.34
CA GLY A 59 20.67 -33.60 9.75
C GLY A 59 20.42 -32.09 9.72
N TRP A 60 19.30 -31.64 9.12
CA TRP A 60 18.89 -30.23 9.06
C TRP A 60 17.83 -29.85 10.09
N SER A 61 17.52 -30.75 11.04
CA SER A 61 16.69 -30.43 12.19
C SER A 61 17.40 -30.86 13.48
N SER A 62 17.33 -30.01 14.51
CA SER A 62 17.96 -30.29 15.81
C SER A 62 17.34 -31.48 16.53
N ASP A 63 16.07 -31.78 16.26
CA ASP A 63 15.36 -32.96 16.80
C ASP A 63 15.51 -34.20 15.91
N GLY A 64 16.25 -34.11 14.80
CA GLY A 64 16.45 -35.20 13.86
C GLY A 64 15.21 -35.58 13.04
N ARG A 65 14.09 -34.87 13.16
CA ARG A 65 12.85 -35.23 12.46
C ARG A 65 12.80 -34.55 11.09
N PHE A 66 12.46 -35.33 10.07
CA PHE A 66 12.21 -34.78 8.75
C PHE A 66 10.90 -33.98 8.73
N THR A 67 10.97 -32.76 8.21
CA THR A 67 9.78 -31.98 7.85
C THR A 67 9.96 -31.33 6.48
N THR A 68 8.89 -31.23 5.70
CA THR A 68 8.89 -30.54 4.40
C THR A 68 9.41 -29.11 4.53
N LYS A 69 9.12 -28.44 5.67
CA LYS A 69 9.64 -27.11 6.00
C LYS A 69 11.17 -27.09 6.11
N SER A 70 11.74 -27.96 6.94
CA SER A 70 13.20 -28.04 7.12
C SER A 70 13.93 -28.44 5.83
N ALA A 71 13.33 -29.28 4.99
CA ALA A 71 13.86 -29.63 3.68
C ALA A 71 13.82 -28.45 2.70
N TYR A 72 12.71 -27.71 2.66
CA TYR A 72 12.59 -26.51 1.86
C TYR A 72 13.59 -25.42 2.32
N GLU A 73 13.73 -25.22 3.63
CA GLU A 73 14.71 -24.29 4.20
C GLU A 73 16.15 -24.75 3.92
N ALA A 74 16.48 -26.04 3.95
CA ALA A 74 17.81 -26.51 3.58
C ALA A 74 18.10 -26.32 2.07
N LEU A 75 17.10 -26.50 1.22
CA LEU A 75 17.24 -26.39 -0.24
C LEU A 75 17.22 -24.94 -0.75
N PHE A 76 16.47 -24.06 -0.09
CA PHE A 76 16.21 -22.69 -0.55
C PHE A 76 16.62 -21.61 0.46
N GLY A 77 17.08 -21.99 1.65
CA GLY A 77 17.36 -21.08 2.76
C GLY A 77 18.75 -20.47 2.74
N THR A 78 18.89 -19.42 1.95
CA THR A 78 19.49 -18.14 2.37
C THR A 78 18.75 -17.02 1.65
N HIS A 79 17.44 -16.89 1.90
CA HIS A 79 16.77 -15.63 1.55
C HIS A 79 17.29 -14.54 2.50
N ASN A 80 18.18 -13.70 1.96
CA ASN A 80 18.73 -12.49 2.57
C ASN A 80 17.66 -11.79 3.42
N ALA A 81 18.03 -11.34 4.62
CA ALA A 81 17.14 -10.59 5.52
C ALA A 81 16.44 -9.42 4.80
N ASN A 82 17.13 -8.79 3.84
CA ASN A 82 16.60 -7.75 2.96
C ASN A 82 15.41 -8.23 2.10
N THR A 83 15.47 -9.44 1.56
CA THR A 83 14.38 -10.01 0.73
C THR A 83 13.13 -10.24 1.57
N ARG A 84 13.28 -10.75 2.82
CA ARG A 84 12.14 -10.89 3.75
C ARG A 84 11.51 -9.55 4.11
N ARG A 85 12.32 -8.51 4.32
CA ARG A 85 11.81 -7.15 4.60
C ARG A 85 11.01 -6.62 3.41
N ILE A 86 11.56 -6.68 2.20
CA ILE A 86 10.87 -6.19 0.99
C ILE A 86 9.57 -6.95 0.75
N TRP A 87 9.54 -8.28 0.95
CA TRP A 87 8.30 -9.04 0.84
C TRP A 87 7.26 -8.60 1.86
N LYS A 88 7.67 -8.33 3.10
CA LYS A 88 6.77 -7.82 4.13
C LYS A 88 6.15 -6.48 3.68
N GLU A 89 6.94 -5.57 3.11
CA GLU A 89 6.44 -4.29 2.58
C GLU A 89 5.48 -4.45 1.39
N VAL A 90 5.80 -5.34 0.44
CA VAL A 90 4.90 -5.59 -0.71
C VAL A 90 3.56 -6.16 -0.24
N TRP A 91 3.59 -7.07 0.74
CA TRP A 91 2.39 -7.74 1.22
C TRP A 91 1.60 -6.95 2.28
N SER A 92 2.24 -6.03 2.99
CA SER A 92 1.59 -5.10 3.92
C SER A 92 0.80 -3.99 3.23
N TRP A 93 1.07 -3.74 1.94
CA TRP A 93 0.37 -2.71 1.18
C TRP A 93 -1.14 -2.99 1.07
N THR A 94 -1.95 -1.99 1.44
CA THR A 94 -3.40 -2.09 1.68
C THR A 94 -4.27 -1.61 0.51
N GLY A 95 -3.67 -1.18 -0.61
CA GLY A 95 -4.44 -0.65 -1.75
C GLY A 95 -4.97 -1.72 -2.74
N PRO A 96 -5.40 -1.32 -3.95
CA PRO A 96 -5.93 -2.21 -4.99
C PRO A 96 -5.00 -3.38 -5.39
N GLN A 97 -5.48 -4.62 -5.30
CA GLN A 97 -4.70 -5.84 -5.56
C GLN A 97 -3.81 -5.83 -6.81
N ARG A 98 -4.27 -5.18 -7.88
CA ARG A 98 -3.50 -5.00 -9.14
C ARG A 98 -2.13 -4.34 -8.93
N ILE A 99 -2.02 -3.36 -8.04
CA ILE A 99 -0.76 -2.67 -7.76
C ILE A 99 0.10 -3.54 -6.83
N ARG A 100 -0.49 -4.30 -5.90
CA ARG A 100 0.25 -5.29 -5.09
C ARG A 100 0.94 -6.32 -5.98
N GLN A 101 0.21 -6.85 -6.96
CA GLN A 101 0.76 -7.76 -7.97
C GLN A 101 1.84 -7.09 -8.82
N PHE A 102 1.65 -5.83 -9.19
CA PHE A 102 2.65 -5.05 -9.91
C PHE A 102 3.94 -4.86 -9.09
N MET A 103 3.84 -4.48 -7.81
CA MET A 103 4.97 -4.40 -6.88
C MET A 103 5.69 -5.74 -6.73
N TRP A 104 4.94 -6.84 -6.66
CA TRP A 104 5.51 -8.18 -6.65
C TRP A 104 6.32 -8.48 -7.92
N LEU A 105 5.81 -8.09 -9.11
CA LEU A 105 6.54 -8.24 -10.37
C LEU A 105 7.82 -7.39 -10.41
N ILE A 106 7.79 -6.17 -9.86
CA ILE A 106 8.95 -5.29 -9.75
C ILE A 106 10.04 -5.96 -8.90
N VAL A 107 9.69 -6.43 -7.70
CA VAL A 107 10.65 -7.05 -6.77
C VAL A 107 11.21 -8.37 -7.30
N LYS A 108 10.45 -9.09 -8.13
CA LYS A 108 10.95 -10.27 -8.85
C LYS A 108 11.77 -9.94 -10.10
N GLU A 109 11.94 -8.67 -10.45
CA GLU A 109 12.58 -8.21 -11.68
C GLU A 109 11.93 -8.82 -12.94
N ARG A 110 10.59 -8.91 -12.95
CA ARG A 110 9.82 -9.60 -14.00
C ARG A 110 9.10 -8.68 -14.98
N LEU A 111 9.32 -7.37 -14.91
CA LEU A 111 8.76 -6.46 -15.90
C LEU A 111 9.53 -6.56 -17.22
N LEU A 112 8.79 -6.57 -18.34
CA LEU A 112 9.35 -6.64 -19.69
C LEU A 112 9.83 -5.27 -20.17
N THR A 113 10.89 -4.74 -19.55
CA THR A 113 11.56 -3.53 -20.05
C THR A 113 12.32 -3.83 -21.34
N ASN A 114 12.67 -2.81 -22.13
CA ASN A 114 13.46 -3.01 -23.35
C ASN A 114 14.83 -3.65 -23.05
N GLY A 115 15.43 -3.38 -21.88
CA GLY A 115 16.62 -4.12 -21.41
C GLY A 115 16.39 -5.63 -21.27
N GLU A 116 15.26 -6.04 -20.68
CA GLU A 116 14.90 -7.45 -20.54
C GLU A 116 14.45 -8.09 -21.87
N ARG A 117 13.76 -7.34 -22.73
CA ARG A 117 13.38 -7.79 -24.07
C ARG A 117 14.61 -8.03 -24.94
N PHE A 118 15.58 -7.11 -24.92
CA PHE A 118 16.85 -7.28 -25.62
C PHE A 118 17.62 -8.50 -25.10
N ARG A 119 17.72 -8.66 -23.78
CA ARG A 119 18.37 -9.82 -23.14
C ARG A 119 17.74 -11.16 -23.53
N ARG A 120 16.43 -11.17 -23.82
CA ARG A 120 15.67 -12.36 -24.25
C ARG A 120 15.53 -12.49 -25.77
N HIS A 121 16.22 -11.64 -26.54
CA HIS A 121 16.12 -11.60 -28.00
C HIS A 121 14.70 -11.33 -28.54
N LEU A 122 13.90 -10.56 -27.78
CA LEU A 122 12.55 -10.10 -28.13
C LEU A 122 12.51 -8.65 -28.63
N ALA A 123 13.65 -7.96 -28.61
CA ALA A 123 13.82 -6.61 -29.14
C ALA A 123 15.24 -6.45 -29.70
N GLU A 124 15.41 -5.57 -30.68
CA GLU A 124 16.69 -5.30 -31.35
C GLU A 124 17.59 -4.32 -30.57
N SER A 125 17.01 -3.56 -29.63
CA SER A 125 17.72 -2.58 -28.82
C SER A 125 17.25 -2.60 -27.37
N ALA A 126 18.17 -2.32 -26.45
CA ALA A 126 17.88 -2.15 -25.02
C ALA A 126 17.48 -0.71 -24.65
N ALA A 127 17.54 0.23 -25.61
CA ALA A 127 17.34 1.64 -25.35
C ALA A 127 15.89 1.98 -24.95
N CYS A 128 15.73 3.03 -24.15
CA CYS A 128 14.42 3.57 -23.81
C CYS A 128 13.89 4.40 -24.97
N GLU A 129 12.72 4.05 -25.49
CA GLU A 129 12.07 4.74 -26.61
C GLU A 129 11.56 6.14 -26.24
N LEU A 130 11.35 6.39 -24.94
CA LEU A 130 10.81 7.67 -24.45
C LEU A 130 11.89 8.74 -24.33
N CYS A 131 13.03 8.42 -23.72
CA CYS A 131 14.07 9.42 -23.42
C CYS A 131 15.40 9.19 -24.14
N GLY A 132 15.54 8.09 -24.91
CA GLY A 132 16.76 7.76 -25.64
C GLY A 132 17.91 7.23 -24.77
N SER A 133 17.67 6.93 -23.49
CA SER A 133 18.69 6.29 -22.63
C SER A 133 19.15 4.96 -23.22
N ALA A 134 20.45 4.67 -23.13
CA ALA A 134 21.08 3.48 -23.72
C ALA A 134 20.51 2.16 -23.20
N GLN A 135 19.98 2.14 -21.96
CA GLN A 135 19.38 0.95 -21.38
C GLN A 135 18.12 1.28 -20.57
N GLU A 136 17.02 0.62 -20.92
CA GLU A 136 15.76 0.69 -20.21
C GLU A 136 15.67 -0.42 -19.14
N THR A 137 16.00 -0.05 -17.91
CA THR A 137 15.86 -0.91 -16.72
C THR A 137 14.53 -0.65 -16.02
N ILE A 138 14.16 -1.52 -15.07
CA ILE A 138 12.93 -1.35 -14.26
C ILE A 138 12.97 -0.02 -13.49
N LEU A 139 14.11 0.31 -12.87
CA LEU A 139 14.28 1.58 -12.16
C LEU A 139 14.21 2.77 -13.12
N HIS A 140 14.72 2.63 -14.34
CA HIS A 140 14.60 3.66 -15.35
C HIS A 140 13.14 3.91 -15.76
N CYS A 141 12.39 2.86 -16.11
CA CYS A 141 10.97 2.98 -16.46
C CYS A 141 10.14 3.62 -15.33
N LEU A 142 10.46 3.27 -14.08
CA LEU A 142 9.65 3.64 -12.94
C LEU A 142 10.12 4.88 -12.20
N ARG A 143 11.33 5.40 -12.45
CA ARG A 143 11.88 6.51 -11.65
C ARG A 143 12.82 7.40 -12.45
N ASP A 144 13.84 6.83 -13.10
CA ASP A 144 14.95 7.61 -13.65
C ASP A 144 14.67 8.18 -15.06
N CYS A 145 13.64 7.67 -15.76
CA CYS A 145 13.21 8.23 -17.03
C CYS A 145 12.63 9.63 -16.80
N PRO A 146 13.05 10.67 -17.53
CA PRO A 146 12.51 12.03 -17.40
C PRO A 146 10.98 12.12 -17.45
N HIS A 147 10.34 11.25 -18.22
CA HIS A 147 8.87 11.16 -18.28
C HIS A 147 8.26 10.57 -17.01
N ALA A 148 8.88 9.53 -16.44
CA ALA A 148 8.49 8.95 -15.16
C ALA A 148 8.73 9.95 -14.03
N GLU A 149 9.89 10.61 -14.01
CA GLU A 149 10.24 11.66 -13.06
C GLU A 149 9.24 12.81 -13.09
N GLN A 150 8.86 13.31 -14.26
CA GLN A 150 7.86 14.37 -14.39
C GLN A 150 6.49 13.94 -13.82
N THR A 151 6.14 12.66 -13.99
CA THR A 151 4.92 12.09 -13.42
C THR A 151 5.02 12.05 -11.89
N TRP A 152 6.14 11.61 -11.32
CA TRP A 152 6.35 11.65 -9.87
C TRP A 152 6.38 13.05 -9.29
N ARG A 153 6.95 14.02 -10.00
CA ARG A 153 6.94 15.44 -9.57
C ARG A 153 5.53 16.04 -9.55
N ARG A 154 4.58 15.47 -10.29
CA ARG A 154 3.16 15.86 -10.26
C ARG A 154 2.41 15.11 -9.15
N LEU A 155 2.61 13.79 -9.07
CA LEU A 155 1.95 12.88 -8.10
C LEU A 155 2.45 13.02 -6.66
N ILE A 156 3.66 13.53 -6.47
CA ILE A 156 4.25 13.82 -5.16
C ILE A 156 4.36 15.35 -5.06
N PRO A 157 3.30 16.04 -4.61
CA PRO A 157 3.36 17.47 -4.37
C PRO A 157 4.45 17.74 -3.33
N TYR A 158 5.36 18.66 -3.63
CA TYR A 158 6.21 19.29 -2.62
C TYR A 158 5.26 20.04 -1.69
N GLN A 159 4.94 19.44 -0.54
CA GLN A 159 3.89 19.90 0.36
C GLN A 159 4.17 21.32 0.86
N HIS A 160 3.09 22.04 1.17
CA HIS A 160 2.97 23.40 1.68
C HIS A 160 3.73 23.70 3.00
N GLN A 161 5.06 23.53 2.99
CA GLN A 161 6.04 24.08 3.94
C GLN A 161 7.36 24.38 3.17
N SER A 162 7.25 24.79 1.90
CA SER A 162 8.36 24.85 0.94
C SER A 162 9.52 25.78 1.31
N ASN A 163 9.40 26.58 2.37
CA ASN A 163 10.51 27.41 2.86
C ASN A 163 11.19 26.83 4.11
N LEU A 164 10.56 25.87 4.82
CA LEU A 164 11.03 25.34 6.09
C LEU A 164 11.66 23.94 5.94
N VAL A 165 11.18 23.11 5.02
CA VAL A 165 11.71 21.73 4.85
C VAL A 165 13.16 21.75 4.41
N GLY A 166 14.03 21.09 5.18
CA GLY A 166 15.48 21.11 4.97
C GLY A 166 16.16 22.41 5.42
N GLN A 167 15.41 23.37 5.95
CA GLN A 167 15.97 24.56 6.58
C GLN A 167 16.75 24.14 7.82
N VAL A 168 17.92 24.77 7.97
CA VAL A 168 18.86 24.52 9.03
C VAL A 168 18.55 25.47 10.18
N PHE A 169 18.27 24.92 11.36
CA PHE A 169 18.21 25.66 12.61
C PHE A 169 19.42 25.26 13.45
N GLU A 170 20.29 26.22 13.72
CA GLU A 170 21.50 26.04 14.52
C GLU A 170 21.24 26.58 15.91
N TYR A 171 21.67 25.83 16.93
CA TYR A 171 21.64 26.26 18.32
C TYR A 171 23.08 26.37 18.81
N ASP A 172 23.52 27.61 19.05
CA ASP A 172 24.82 27.96 19.60
C ASP A 172 24.61 28.40 21.05
N ASP A 173 25.07 27.57 21.99
CA ASP A 173 25.18 27.91 23.40
C ASP A 173 26.64 27.72 23.80
N ASP A 174 27.19 28.65 24.60
CA ASP A 174 28.61 28.74 25.00
C ASP A 174 29.18 27.47 25.68
N LYS A 175 28.38 26.41 25.83
CA LYS A 175 28.64 25.20 26.62
C LYS A 175 28.48 23.87 25.87
N ASP A 176 27.86 23.81 24.69
CA ASP A 176 27.54 22.54 24.03
C ASP A 176 27.72 22.58 22.49
N PRO A 177 28.05 21.44 21.85
CA PRO A 177 28.35 21.36 20.41
C PRO A 177 27.17 21.74 19.52
N ASP A 178 27.44 22.49 18.44
CA ASP A 178 26.50 22.97 17.41
C ASP A 178 25.41 21.94 17.08
N LEU A 179 24.25 22.06 17.73
CA LEU A 179 23.10 21.24 17.42
C LEU A 179 22.41 21.83 16.20
N VAL A 180 22.22 20.99 15.19
CA VAL A 180 21.65 21.35 13.90
C VAL A 180 20.39 20.53 13.67
N VAL A 181 19.25 21.24 13.59
CA VAL A 181 17.97 20.65 13.18
C VAL A 181 17.71 20.99 11.74
N ARG A 182 17.59 19.96 10.89
CA ARG A 182 17.09 20.10 9.52
C ARG A 182 15.63 19.65 9.51
N PHE A 183 14.73 20.62 9.39
CA PHE A 183 13.29 20.39 9.54
C PHE A 183 12.78 19.34 8.53
N CYS A 184 11.98 18.37 9.01
CA CYS A 184 11.51 17.21 8.22
C CYS A 184 12.62 16.38 7.56
N LYS A 185 13.85 16.40 8.09
CA LYS A 185 14.98 15.64 7.52
C LYS A 185 15.75 14.86 8.58
N ASP A 186 16.50 15.54 9.43
CA ASP A 186 17.38 14.93 10.44
C ASP A 186 17.79 15.92 11.52
N VAL A 187 18.23 15.39 12.65
CA VAL A 187 18.80 16.14 13.76
C VAL A 187 20.20 15.62 14.03
N GLU A 188 21.18 16.52 14.00
CA GLU A 188 22.59 16.17 14.20
C GLU A 188 23.29 17.16 15.12
N THR A 189 24.30 16.68 15.82
CA THR A 189 25.22 17.53 16.58
C THR A 189 26.57 17.50 15.90
N ARG A 190 27.14 18.68 15.62
CA ARG A 190 28.46 18.82 15.00
C ARG A 190 29.48 19.30 16.03
N SER A 191 30.62 18.63 16.09
CA SER A 191 31.74 19.01 16.96
C SER A 191 33.06 18.83 16.22
N GLN A 192 34.13 19.51 16.64
CA GLN A 192 35.47 19.38 16.02
C GLN A 192 35.97 17.92 15.84
N PRO A 193 35.69 16.95 16.76
CA PRO A 193 36.09 15.56 16.58
C PRO A 193 35.12 14.67 15.76
N GLY A 194 33.95 15.15 15.34
CA GLY A 194 32.98 14.36 14.56
C GLY A 194 31.52 14.82 14.68
N TYR A 195 30.62 14.13 13.98
CA TYR A 195 29.17 14.37 14.05
C TYR A 195 28.45 13.22 14.78
N VAL A 196 27.35 13.54 15.44
CA VAL A 196 26.45 12.57 16.10
C VAL A 196 25.06 12.71 15.48
N ASP A 197 24.53 11.63 14.88
CA ASP A 197 23.17 11.57 14.31
C ASP A 197 22.18 11.23 15.43
N PHE A 198 21.23 12.13 15.72
CA PHE A 198 20.16 11.91 16.70
C PHE A 198 18.90 11.31 16.08
N GLY A 199 18.84 11.17 14.76
CA GLY A 199 17.75 10.51 14.06
C GLY A 199 17.26 11.26 12.84
N ARG A 200 16.51 10.54 12.00
CA ARG A 200 15.96 11.01 10.74
C ARG A 200 14.44 11.01 10.79
N PHE A 201 13.87 11.95 10.07
CA PHE A 201 12.43 12.01 9.86
C PHE A 201 12.04 11.03 8.75
N ASP A 202 11.28 9.98 9.08
CA ASP A 202 10.79 9.02 8.10
C ASP A 202 9.52 9.55 7.42
N LYS A 203 9.30 9.19 6.16
CA LYS A 203 8.10 9.56 5.39
C LYS A 203 6.81 8.98 5.96
N PHE A 204 6.92 7.98 6.84
CA PHE A 204 5.79 7.40 7.58
C PHE A 204 5.53 8.07 8.93
N ASN A 205 6.41 8.98 9.38
CA ASN A 205 6.19 9.76 10.59
C ASN A 205 5.24 10.90 10.24
N TYR A 206 4.10 10.93 10.93
CA TYR A 206 3.14 12.02 10.83
C TYR A 206 3.47 13.08 11.88
N PHE A 207 3.05 14.32 11.63
CA PHE A 207 3.02 15.34 12.69
C PHE A 207 2.06 14.86 13.77
N ASN A 208 2.50 14.90 15.02
CA ASN A 208 1.63 14.68 16.17
C ASN A 208 1.14 16.03 16.70
N ALA A 209 -0.08 16.07 17.23
CA ALA A 209 -0.55 17.24 17.96
C ALA A 209 0.31 17.43 19.21
N GLY A 210 0.78 18.66 19.45
CA GLY A 210 1.45 19.00 20.69
C GLY A 210 0.47 19.12 21.86
N SER A 211 1.01 19.12 23.07
CA SER A 211 0.22 19.38 24.29
C SER A 211 0.78 20.57 25.06
N GLY A 212 -0.10 21.30 25.76
CA GLY A 212 0.29 22.45 26.57
C GLY A 212 0.70 23.66 25.74
N GLN A 213 2.00 23.99 25.74
CA GLN A 213 2.58 25.15 25.03
C GLN A 213 3.11 24.83 23.63
N HIS A 214 3.03 23.57 23.20
CA HIS A 214 3.52 23.11 21.90
C HIS A 214 2.34 22.86 20.96
N ASP A 215 2.43 23.35 19.73
CA ASP A 215 1.40 23.18 18.71
C ASP A 215 1.53 21.83 18.00
N PHE A 216 2.76 21.44 17.66
CA PHE A 216 3.06 20.20 16.94
C PHE A 216 4.27 19.47 17.52
N VAL A 217 4.32 18.17 17.33
CA VAL A 217 5.47 17.33 17.69
C VAL A 217 5.92 16.55 16.47
N GLN A 218 7.23 16.61 16.20
CA GLN A 218 7.88 15.83 15.17
C GLN A 218 8.91 14.90 15.80
N GLU A 219 8.82 13.61 15.47
CA GLU A 219 9.71 12.58 16.01
C GLU A 219 10.70 12.08 14.96
N TYR A 220 11.94 11.91 15.42
CA TYR A 220 13.08 11.49 14.63
C TYR A 220 13.67 10.21 15.23
N TYR A 221 13.88 9.22 14.37
CA TYR A 221 14.27 7.86 14.76
C TYR A 221 15.49 7.37 13.98
N SER A 222 16.07 6.23 14.37
CA SER A 222 17.20 5.60 13.68
C SER A 222 18.49 6.44 13.65
N GLY A 223 18.81 7.13 14.75
CA GLY A 223 20.10 7.82 14.92
C GLY A 223 21.25 6.87 15.29
N ASP A 224 22.40 7.42 15.66
CA ASP A 224 23.59 6.65 16.00
C ASP A 224 23.37 5.70 17.17
N LEU A 225 23.97 4.51 17.07
CA LEU A 225 23.85 3.45 18.08
C LEU A 225 24.90 3.56 19.20
N MET A 226 25.95 4.36 19.01
CA MET A 226 27.06 4.47 19.97
C MET A 226 26.57 4.97 21.34
N LYS A 227 26.72 4.12 22.36
CA LYS A 227 26.24 4.30 23.74
C LYS A 227 24.71 4.23 23.91
N CYS A 228 23.99 3.81 22.87
CA CYS A 228 22.53 3.73 22.79
C CYS A 228 22.07 2.38 22.23
N GLU A 229 22.81 1.31 22.50
CA GLU A 229 22.58 -0.02 21.93
C GLU A 229 21.32 -0.71 22.52
N LYS A 230 20.77 -0.18 23.60
CA LYS A 230 19.60 -0.75 24.30
C LYS A 230 18.25 -0.25 23.76
N THR A 231 18.22 0.79 22.92
CA THR A 231 16.98 1.34 22.32
C THR A 231 16.60 0.61 21.03
N PHE A 232 16.45 -0.72 21.10
CA PHE A 232 16.17 -1.57 19.92
C PHE A 232 14.88 -1.18 19.18
N ASP A 233 13.83 -0.79 19.91
CA ASP A 233 12.54 -0.42 19.31
C ASP A 233 12.61 0.86 18.46
N LYS A 234 13.61 1.71 18.71
CA LYS A 234 13.79 3.02 18.06
C LYS A 234 15.05 3.10 17.19
N LEU A 235 15.79 1.98 17.10
CA LEU A 235 16.99 1.79 16.29
C LEU A 235 18.13 2.81 16.55
N GLY A 236 18.34 3.21 17.81
CA GLY A 236 19.46 4.07 18.21
C GLY A 236 19.03 5.34 18.95
N ARG A 237 19.78 6.44 18.76
CA ARG A 237 19.43 7.78 19.26
C ARG A 237 18.12 8.27 18.64
N THR A 238 17.44 9.13 19.39
CA THR A 238 16.18 9.75 18.95
C THR A 238 16.15 11.23 19.29
N ALA A 239 15.45 12.01 18.46
CA ALA A 239 15.12 13.39 18.73
C ALA A 239 13.62 13.61 18.67
N GLN A 240 13.13 14.50 19.53
CA GLN A 240 11.76 14.99 19.47
C GLN A 240 11.82 16.52 19.34
N LEU A 241 11.19 17.02 18.30
CA LEU A 241 11.07 18.44 18.01
C LEU A 241 9.66 18.90 18.39
N ASN A 242 9.58 19.73 19.42
CA ASN A 242 8.35 20.38 19.87
C ASN A 242 8.24 21.74 19.17
N ILE A 243 7.25 21.89 18.31
CA ILE A 243 7.08 23.07 17.47
C ILE A 243 6.12 24.02 18.17
N ILE A 244 6.56 25.27 18.31
CA ILE A 244 5.79 26.39 18.86
C ILE A 244 5.50 27.36 17.71
N CYS A 245 4.23 27.67 17.49
CA CYS A 245 3.80 28.68 16.55
C CYS A 245 3.92 30.07 17.18
N GLY A 246 4.89 30.87 16.70
CA GLY A 246 5.14 32.22 17.19
C GLY A 246 6.58 32.42 17.64
N ASN A 247 6.77 33.04 18.81
CA ASN A 247 8.08 33.35 19.37
C ASN A 247 8.39 32.46 20.56
N CYS A 248 9.68 32.22 20.83
CA CYS A 248 10.09 31.53 22.04
C CYS A 248 9.57 32.26 23.30
N PRO A 249 9.21 31.52 24.37
CA PRO A 249 8.76 32.10 25.64
C PRO A 249 9.74 33.13 26.23
N ASN A 250 11.03 32.99 25.92
CA ASN A 250 12.11 33.85 26.40
C ASN A 250 12.44 35.04 25.46
N GLY A 251 11.75 35.17 24.32
CA GLY A 251 11.88 36.32 23.41
C GLY A 251 13.18 36.40 22.57
N GLN A 252 14.03 35.37 22.57
CA GLN A 252 15.37 35.38 21.97
C GLN A 252 15.45 35.05 20.45
N CYS A 253 14.34 34.86 19.74
CA CYS A 253 14.43 34.57 18.29
C CYS A 253 14.82 35.81 17.48
N VAL A 254 16.07 35.82 16.98
CA VAL A 254 16.56 36.82 16.03
C VAL A 254 16.63 36.19 14.65
N GLY A 255 15.49 36.11 13.96
CA GLY A 255 15.43 35.56 12.60
C GLY A 255 14.01 35.41 12.07
N GLY A 256 13.79 35.76 10.80
CA GLY A 256 12.46 35.77 10.17
C GLY A 256 11.85 34.40 9.84
N LEU A 257 12.57 33.29 10.06
CA LEU A 257 12.14 31.93 9.71
C LEU A 257 12.00 30.97 10.92
N GLY A 258 12.26 31.43 12.16
CA GLY A 258 12.18 30.63 13.39
C GLY A 258 13.53 30.43 14.08
N CYS A 259 13.52 29.94 15.33
CA CYS A 259 14.73 29.65 16.11
C CYS A 259 14.50 28.55 17.17
N ILE A 260 15.58 27.89 17.61
CA ILE A 260 15.54 26.90 18.69
C ILE A 260 15.46 27.62 20.03
N CYS A 261 14.39 27.37 20.79
CA CYS A 261 14.11 28.00 22.08
C CYS A 261 14.85 27.35 23.24
N LYS A 262 14.94 26.02 23.21
CA LYS A 262 15.50 25.22 24.29
C LYS A 262 15.88 23.84 23.77
N VAL A 263 17.03 23.36 24.22
CA VAL A 263 17.47 21.98 24.02
C VAL A 263 17.53 21.31 25.38
N THR A 264 16.92 20.13 25.52
CA THR A 264 16.94 19.34 26.75
C THR A 264 17.37 17.91 26.43
N TYR A 265 18.44 17.45 27.06
CA TYR A 265 18.87 16.06 26.96
C TYR A 265 18.25 15.24 28.10
N GLU A 266 17.22 14.44 27.81
CA GLU A 266 16.66 13.49 28.79
C GLU A 266 17.65 12.37 29.10
N SER A 267 18.44 11.97 28.11
CA SER A 267 19.51 10.99 28.24
C SER A 267 20.54 11.22 27.14
N SER A 268 21.67 10.50 27.20
CA SER A 268 22.63 10.47 26.10
C SER A 268 22.03 9.99 24.77
N CYS A 269 20.84 9.37 24.79
CA CYS A 269 20.18 8.76 23.65
C CYS A 269 18.92 9.48 23.18
N ARG A 270 18.47 10.51 23.90
CA ARG A 270 17.25 11.24 23.59
C ARG A 270 17.41 12.73 23.85
N VAL A 271 17.15 13.51 22.82
CA VAL A 271 17.14 14.98 22.88
C VAL A 271 15.72 15.49 22.59
N LEU A 272 15.29 16.46 23.38
CA LEU A 272 14.06 17.23 23.18
C LEU A 272 14.44 18.64 22.77
N ILE A 273 13.80 19.15 21.73
CA ILE A 273 14.14 20.44 21.13
C ILE A 273 12.86 21.23 20.99
N ASP A 274 12.78 22.39 21.62
CA ASP A 274 11.67 23.32 21.45
C ASP A 274 12.05 24.30 20.35
N LEU A 275 11.30 24.33 19.25
CA LEU A 275 11.54 25.14 18.07
C LEU A 275 10.36 26.10 17.84
N ALA A 276 10.62 27.39 17.85
CA ALA A 276 9.63 28.39 17.47
C ALA A 276 9.71 28.70 15.97
N ILE A 277 8.57 28.67 15.28
CA ILE A 277 8.46 29.05 13.87
C ILE A 277 7.40 30.16 13.69
N PRO A 278 7.60 31.11 12.76
CA PRO A 278 6.63 32.16 12.52
C PRO A 278 5.37 31.58 11.87
N CYS A 279 4.28 31.56 12.64
CA CYS A 279 2.96 31.20 12.13
C CYS A 279 2.11 32.48 11.96
N VAL A 280 1.41 32.60 10.84
CA VAL A 280 0.55 33.76 10.51
C VAL A 280 -0.60 33.91 11.52
N LYS A 281 -0.94 32.83 12.22
CA LYS A 281 -1.82 32.78 13.40
C LYS A 281 -1.22 31.77 14.40
N PRO A 282 -1.27 32.01 15.73
CA PRO A 282 -1.00 30.95 16.71
C PRO A 282 -1.90 29.75 16.39
N GLY A 283 -1.33 28.55 16.46
CA GLY A 283 -1.94 27.33 15.95
C GLY A 283 -3.26 27.00 16.63
N LEU A 284 -4.15 26.46 15.80
CA LEU A 284 -5.48 25.97 16.10
C LEU A 284 -5.39 24.72 17.02
N ARG A 285 -6.26 24.57 18.03
CA ARG A 285 -6.27 23.38 18.90
C ARG A 285 -6.73 22.16 18.08
N VAL A 286 -5.86 21.17 17.95
CA VAL A 286 -6.14 19.92 17.25
C VAL A 286 -6.98 18.98 18.12
N PHE A 287 -8.03 18.39 17.53
CA PHE A 287 -8.91 17.44 18.20
C PHE A 287 -8.36 16.00 18.13
N GLU A 288 -7.51 15.64 19.10
CA GLU A 288 -6.85 14.33 19.14
C GLU A 288 -7.83 13.16 19.29
N GLY A 289 -7.50 12.01 18.70
CA GLY A 289 -8.29 10.79 18.82
C GLY A 289 -9.53 10.77 17.93
N PHE A 290 -9.61 11.66 16.94
CA PHE A 290 -10.65 11.69 15.92
C PHE A 290 -10.12 11.32 14.54
N THR A 291 -10.87 10.47 13.84
CA THR A 291 -10.49 9.95 12.53
C THR A 291 -11.70 9.99 11.60
N VAL A 292 -11.47 10.40 10.36
CA VAL A 292 -12.42 10.29 9.24
C VAL A 292 -11.76 9.48 8.15
N GLY A 293 -12.43 8.47 7.62
CA GLY A 293 -11.93 7.71 6.48
C GLY A 293 -13.03 7.14 5.60
N PHE A 294 -12.64 6.53 4.48
CA PHE A 294 -13.61 5.92 3.55
C PHE A 294 -14.08 4.54 4.04
N HIS A 295 -15.36 4.26 3.89
CA HIS A 295 -15.97 2.98 4.23
C HIS A 295 -16.01 2.02 3.02
N PRO A 296 -15.72 0.71 3.22
CA PRO A 296 -15.31 0.05 4.46
C PRO A 296 -13.87 0.45 4.87
N ARG A 297 -13.63 0.57 6.19
CA ARG A 297 -12.44 1.21 6.82
C ARG A 297 -11.18 1.10 5.95
N SER A 298 -10.90 2.17 5.22
CA SER A 298 -9.79 2.29 4.30
C SER A 298 -9.05 3.60 4.55
N TRP A 299 -8.62 4.30 3.49
CA TRP A 299 -7.78 5.50 3.59
C TRP A 299 -8.39 6.55 4.54
N GLU A 300 -7.55 7.09 5.42
CA GLU A 300 -7.91 8.10 6.41
C GLU A 300 -7.74 9.49 5.78
N ILE A 301 -8.83 10.25 5.75
CA ILE A 301 -8.89 11.63 5.28
C ILE A 301 -8.46 12.58 6.40
N VAL A 302 -8.83 12.22 7.63
CA VAL A 302 -8.45 12.94 8.85
C VAL A 302 -7.93 11.90 9.83
N TYR A 303 -6.77 12.16 10.43
CA TYR A 303 -6.18 11.32 11.47
C TYR A 303 -5.79 12.18 12.67
N ASN A 304 -6.22 11.77 13.86
CA ASN A 304 -6.05 12.52 15.11
C ASN A 304 -6.42 14.02 14.97
N GLY A 305 -7.54 14.31 14.32
CA GLY A 305 -8.04 15.67 14.12
C GLY A 305 -7.30 16.48 13.05
N MET A 306 -6.31 15.89 12.36
CA MET A 306 -5.57 16.55 11.28
C MET A 306 -5.95 16.00 9.91
N THR A 307 -6.32 16.91 9.01
CA THR A 307 -6.60 16.60 7.60
C THR A 307 -5.32 16.15 6.91
N GLN A 308 -5.39 14.98 6.27
CA GLN A 308 -4.29 14.38 5.54
C GLN A 308 -4.07 15.11 4.21
N LEU A 309 -2.83 15.06 3.71
CA LEU A 309 -2.50 15.67 2.43
C LEU A 309 -3.34 15.08 1.28
N GLY A 310 -3.75 15.94 0.36
CA GLY A 310 -4.62 15.62 -0.78
C GLY A 310 -6.07 16.02 -0.52
N TYR A 311 -6.41 16.28 0.75
CA TYR A 311 -7.76 16.63 1.18
C TYR A 311 -7.84 18.01 1.84
N GLU A 312 -6.76 18.78 1.90
CA GLU A 312 -6.74 20.17 2.38
C GLU A 312 -7.18 21.18 1.31
N LYS A 313 -7.13 20.78 0.03
CA LYS A 313 -7.57 21.58 -1.12
C LYS A 313 -7.84 20.67 -2.32
N LEU A 314 -8.28 21.25 -3.43
CA LEU A 314 -8.50 20.53 -4.69
C LEU A 314 -7.19 19.99 -5.28
N TYR A 315 -7.18 18.67 -5.51
CA TYR A 315 -6.17 17.98 -6.31
C TYR A 315 -6.86 17.03 -7.29
N ASP A 316 -6.51 17.13 -8.57
CA ASP A 316 -7.16 16.35 -9.64
C ASP A 316 -7.02 14.83 -9.45
N GLU A 317 -5.92 14.40 -8.82
CA GLU A 317 -5.59 12.98 -8.60
C GLU A 317 -6.49 12.30 -7.56
N PHE A 318 -7.13 13.09 -6.68
CA PHE A 318 -8.04 12.62 -5.63
C PHE A 318 -9.51 12.87 -6.00
N SER A 319 -9.80 13.03 -7.29
CA SER A 319 -11.15 13.31 -7.78
C SER A 319 -12.00 12.07 -8.02
N PHE A 320 -13.27 12.17 -7.61
CA PHE A 320 -14.30 11.16 -7.85
C PHE A 320 -14.87 11.32 -9.25
N ARG A 321 -14.93 10.22 -10.00
CA ARG A 321 -15.47 10.21 -11.37
C ARG A 321 -16.97 10.46 -11.36
N THR A 322 -17.52 10.90 -12.50
CA THR A 322 -18.95 11.18 -12.64
C THR A 322 -19.83 9.99 -12.26
N GLU A 323 -19.42 8.75 -12.61
CA GLU A 323 -20.10 7.50 -12.28
C GLU A 323 -20.30 7.25 -10.78
N GLN A 324 -19.39 7.73 -9.93
CA GLN A 324 -19.48 7.55 -8.49
C GLN A 324 -20.49 8.54 -7.91
N ARG A 325 -21.73 8.10 -7.68
CA ARG A 325 -22.82 8.94 -7.20
C ARG A 325 -22.81 9.17 -5.69
N ASP A 326 -22.20 8.26 -4.95
CA ASP A 326 -22.16 8.32 -3.50
C ASP A 326 -20.81 7.86 -2.95
N VAL A 327 -20.44 8.44 -1.80
CA VAL A 327 -19.26 8.07 -1.03
C VAL A 327 -19.63 8.00 0.44
N THR A 328 -19.27 6.89 1.09
CA THR A 328 -19.52 6.71 2.51
C THR A 328 -18.25 6.96 3.32
N LEU A 329 -18.34 7.85 4.29
CA LEU A 329 -17.29 8.17 5.25
C LEU A 329 -17.64 7.59 6.62
N TYR A 330 -16.66 7.03 7.31
CA TYR A 330 -16.78 6.66 8.73
C TYR A 330 -16.05 7.69 9.58
N LEU A 331 -16.61 7.95 10.77
CA LEU A 331 -16.09 8.88 11.76
C LEU A 331 -15.93 8.13 13.06
N THR A 332 -14.76 8.22 13.67
CA THR A 332 -14.49 7.66 14.99
C THR A 332 -13.86 8.70 15.88
N ALA A 333 -14.29 8.76 17.15
CA ALA A 333 -13.63 9.54 18.19
C ALA A 333 -13.41 8.68 19.43
N VAL A 334 -12.40 9.03 20.23
CA VAL A 334 -12.26 8.51 21.60
C VAL A 334 -13.49 8.94 22.41
N ALA A 335 -14.02 8.03 23.24
CA ALA A 335 -15.28 8.23 23.95
C ALA A 335 -15.29 9.44 24.90
N SER A 336 -14.12 9.85 25.43
CA SER A 336 -13.99 11.03 26.30
C SER A 336 -14.32 12.34 25.59
N VAL A 337 -14.17 12.38 24.27
CA VAL A 337 -14.28 13.60 23.46
C VAL A 337 -15.37 13.51 22.39
N SER A 338 -15.96 12.33 22.16
CA SER A 338 -16.97 12.11 21.10
C SER A 338 -18.15 13.08 21.12
N ASN A 339 -18.57 13.51 22.31
CA ASN A 339 -19.72 14.41 22.48
C ASN A 339 -19.44 15.86 22.06
N LEU A 340 -18.18 16.21 21.85
CA LEU A 340 -17.77 17.53 21.37
C LEU A 340 -17.95 17.68 19.86
N VAL A 341 -18.06 16.56 19.13
CA VAL A 341 -18.23 16.54 17.66
C VAL A 341 -19.66 16.92 17.30
N GLN A 342 -19.80 17.99 16.53
CA GLN A 342 -21.10 18.50 16.10
C GLN A 342 -21.47 18.05 14.67
N LYS A 343 -22.65 18.45 14.22
CA LYS A 343 -23.19 18.11 12.91
C LYS A 343 -22.30 18.67 11.77
N PRO A 344 -21.91 17.86 10.78
CA PRO A 344 -21.14 18.29 9.62
C PRO A 344 -21.94 19.25 8.73
N THR A 345 -21.22 20.17 8.08
CA THR A 345 -21.74 21.10 7.08
C THR A 345 -20.96 20.96 5.78
N VAL A 346 -21.61 21.27 4.65
CA VAL A 346 -21.01 21.15 3.31
C VAL A 346 -21.05 22.50 2.62
N LYS A 347 -19.94 22.88 2.00
CA LYS A 347 -19.84 23.98 1.06
C LYS A 347 -19.40 23.45 -0.30
N ILE A 348 -19.98 23.96 -1.37
CA ILE A 348 -19.72 23.52 -2.73
C ILE A 348 -19.18 24.70 -3.53
N SER A 349 -18.07 24.51 -4.22
CA SER A 349 -17.49 25.50 -5.12
C SER A 349 -17.24 24.90 -6.50
N PRO A 350 -17.82 25.47 -7.57
CA PRO A 350 -18.83 26.53 -7.61
C PRO A 350 -20.20 26.04 -7.12
N GLU A 351 -21.01 26.95 -6.55
CA GLU A 351 -22.29 26.62 -5.90
C GLU A 351 -23.36 26.03 -6.85
N GLN A 352 -23.27 26.31 -8.15
CA GLN A 352 -24.26 25.86 -9.13
C GLN A 352 -23.72 24.69 -9.96
N GLY A 353 -24.52 23.63 -10.10
CA GLY A 353 -24.26 22.52 -11.03
C GLY A 353 -23.91 21.18 -10.39
N LEU A 354 -23.67 21.15 -9.08
CA LEU A 354 -23.56 19.93 -8.28
C LEU A 354 -24.50 20.02 -7.08
N VAL A 355 -25.38 19.03 -6.93
CA VAL A 355 -26.22 18.88 -5.74
C VAL A 355 -25.54 17.88 -4.81
N VAL A 356 -25.33 18.24 -3.55
CA VAL A 356 -24.77 17.34 -2.53
C VAL A 356 -25.74 17.21 -1.37
N GLN A 357 -26.03 15.98 -0.96
CA GLN A 357 -26.88 15.66 0.18
C GLN A 357 -26.11 14.74 1.13
N LEU A 358 -26.04 15.15 2.41
CA LEU A 358 -25.51 14.29 3.47
C LEU A 358 -26.63 13.49 4.11
N SER A 359 -26.39 12.20 4.34
CA SER A 359 -27.29 11.31 5.09
C SER A 359 -26.49 10.35 5.99
N GLY A 360 -27.18 9.57 6.82
CA GLY A 360 -26.55 8.66 7.79
C GLY A 360 -26.45 9.24 9.19
N SER A 361 -25.94 8.43 10.14
CA SER A 361 -25.91 8.78 11.56
C SER A 361 -25.13 10.06 11.86
N GLY A 362 -24.12 10.40 11.04
CA GLY A 362 -23.34 11.64 11.20
C GLY A 362 -24.06 12.87 10.70
N ALA A 363 -24.91 12.74 9.68
CA ALA A 363 -25.73 13.84 9.20
C ALA A 363 -26.80 14.28 10.23
N ASP A 364 -27.21 13.35 11.10
CA ASP A 364 -28.12 13.61 12.23
C ASP A 364 -27.41 14.18 13.47
N GLY A 365 -26.08 14.30 13.42
CA GLY A 365 -25.27 14.80 14.54
C GLY A 365 -25.05 13.78 15.66
N ARG A 366 -25.15 12.47 15.39
CA ARG A 366 -24.81 11.46 16.41
C ARG A 366 -23.30 11.44 16.67
N PRO A 367 -22.87 11.46 17.93
CA PRO A 367 -21.45 11.50 18.28
C PRO A 367 -20.74 10.21 17.82
N PRO A 368 -19.54 10.32 17.21
CA PRO A 368 -18.77 9.17 16.75
C PRO A 368 -18.07 8.43 17.89
N THR A 369 -18.07 7.10 17.86
CA THR A 369 -17.31 6.29 18.83
C THR A 369 -16.42 5.27 18.10
N THR A 370 -15.34 4.83 18.74
CA THR A 370 -14.42 3.82 18.17
C THR A 370 -15.10 2.46 17.94
N LEU A 371 -16.01 2.07 18.83
CA LEU A 371 -16.75 0.79 18.75
C LEU A 371 -17.91 0.83 17.75
N SER A 372 -18.59 1.98 17.64
CA SER A 372 -19.67 2.20 16.69
C SER A 372 -19.39 3.50 15.91
N PRO A 373 -18.65 3.38 14.79
CA PRO A 373 -18.35 4.53 13.96
C PRO A 373 -19.62 5.18 13.43
N THR A 374 -19.62 6.51 13.44
CA THR A 374 -20.69 7.28 12.83
C THR A 374 -20.46 7.31 11.32
N MET A 375 -21.52 7.17 10.53
CA MET A 375 -21.44 7.10 9.08
C MET A 375 -22.02 8.37 8.46
N ILE A 376 -21.28 8.98 7.53
CA ILE A 376 -21.77 10.05 6.66
C ILE A 376 -21.78 9.51 5.23
N LEU A 377 -22.97 9.41 4.65
CA LEU A 377 -23.13 9.15 3.22
C LEU A 377 -23.21 10.50 2.50
N VAL A 378 -22.22 10.78 1.66
CA VAL A 378 -22.19 11.91 0.75
C VAL A 378 -22.80 11.46 -0.58
N ASP A 379 -24.05 11.82 -0.83
CA ASP A 379 -24.72 11.60 -2.12
C ASP A 379 -24.57 12.87 -2.95
N TRP A 380 -24.08 12.75 -4.18
CA TRP A 380 -23.85 13.90 -5.05
C TRP A 380 -24.33 13.64 -6.49
N ARG A 381 -24.95 14.66 -7.07
CA ARG A 381 -25.55 14.59 -8.41
C ARG A 381 -25.05 15.74 -9.28
N CYS A 382 -24.49 15.38 -10.42
CA CYS A 382 -24.05 16.33 -11.45
C CYS A 382 -25.26 16.84 -12.25
N GLU A 383 -25.60 18.11 -12.13
CA GLU A 383 -26.63 18.77 -12.95
C GLU A 383 -26.04 19.45 -14.19
N LYS A 384 -24.86 20.06 -14.03
CA LYS A 384 -24.14 20.74 -15.13
C LYS A 384 -22.79 20.07 -15.39
N THR A 385 -22.47 19.90 -16.67
CA THR A 385 -21.18 19.37 -17.11
C THR A 385 -20.08 20.42 -16.96
N ARG A 386 -18.90 19.98 -16.54
CA ARG A 386 -17.76 20.86 -16.32
C ARG A 386 -16.45 20.10 -16.52
N ALA A 387 -15.49 20.77 -17.16
CA ALA A 387 -14.15 20.21 -17.40
C ALA A 387 -13.27 20.22 -16.14
N THR A 388 -13.53 21.13 -15.20
CA THR A 388 -12.83 21.20 -13.91
C THR A 388 -13.69 20.59 -12.80
N PRO A 389 -13.09 19.92 -11.81
CA PRO A 389 -13.84 19.33 -10.71
C PRO A 389 -14.58 20.38 -9.87
N TYR A 390 -15.67 19.94 -9.23
CA TYR A 390 -16.33 20.65 -8.15
C TYR A 390 -15.61 20.34 -6.83
N GLU A 391 -15.43 21.36 -6.01
CA GLU A 391 -14.90 21.25 -4.66
C GLU A 391 -16.07 21.08 -3.69
N VAL A 392 -16.04 20.00 -2.91
CA VAL A 392 -17.01 19.71 -1.85
C VAL A 392 -16.25 19.76 -0.53
N GLU A 393 -16.28 20.91 0.13
CA GLU A 393 -15.66 21.12 1.44
C GLU A 393 -16.62 20.66 2.53
N ILE A 394 -16.19 19.68 3.33
CA ILE A 394 -16.91 19.19 4.49
C ILE A 394 -16.26 19.76 5.75
N THR A 395 -17.04 20.49 6.53
CA THR A 395 -16.61 21.08 7.81
C THR A 395 -17.35 20.39 8.95
N ILE A 396 -16.60 19.81 9.90
CA ILE A 396 -17.11 19.17 11.12
C ILE A 396 -16.73 20.05 12.31
N PRO A 397 -17.68 20.82 12.88
CA PRO A 397 -17.39 21.63 14.05
C PRO A 397 -17.13 20.76 15.28
N VAL A 398 -16.21 21.20 16.13
CA VAL A 398 -15.90 20.55 17.40
C VAL A 398 -15.92 21.60 18.50
N GLU A 399 -16.64 21.34 19.59
CA GLU A 399 -16.79 22.30 20.68
C GLU A 399 -15.44 22.53 21.39
N ASN A 400 -15.02 23.80 21.52
CA ASN A 400 -13.74 24.24 22.12
C ASN A 400 -12.46 23.83 21.35
N TYR A 401 -12.60 23.32 20.14
CA TYR A 401 -11.52 23.01 19.21
C TYR A 401 -11.80 23.65 17.85
N ASP A 402 -10.83 23.60 16.97
CA ASP A 402 -11.02 24.09 15.62
C ASP A 402 -11.82 23.09 14.76
N PRO A 403 -12.65 23.61 13.84
CA PRO A 403 -13.47 22.74 13.01
C PRO A 403 -12.57 21.93 12.07
N ILE A 404 -12.88 20.64 11.95
CA ILE A 404 -12.14 19.75 11.07
C ILE A 404 -12.67 19.94 9.66
N GLN A 405 -11.78 20.32 8.73
CA GLN A 405 -12.13 20.69 7.36
C GLN A 405 -11.35 19.85 6.37
N PHE A 406 -12.06 19.26 5.39
CA PHE A 406 -11.44 18.56 4.28
C PHE A 406 -12.28 18.72 3.01
N THR A 407 -11.62 18.64 1.86
CA THR A 407 -12.20 18.86 0.54
C THR A 407 -12.19 17.57 -0.27
N LEU A 408 -13.34 17.23 -0.86
CA LEU A 408 -13.48 16.16 -1.83
C LEU A 408 -13.69 16.76 -3.22
N ALA A 409 -13.00 16.23 -4.23
CA ALA A 409 -13.10 16.70 -5.61
C ALA A 409 -14.07 15.81 -6.41
N LYS A 410 -15.03 16.40 -7.14
CA LYS A 410 -16.02 15.65 -7.94
C LYS A 410 -16.00 16.08 -9.40
N MET A 411 -15.74 15.13 -10.31
CA MET A 411 -15.80 15.33 -11.76
C MET A 411 -17.22 15.11 -12.30
N CYS A 412 -17.66 16.01 -13.19
CA CYS A 412 -18.97 15.96 -13.84
C CYS A 412 -18.83 16.12 -15.36
N GLU A 413 -18.50 15.02 -16.04
CA GLU A 413 -18.35 14.97 -17.50
C GLU A 413 -19.70 14.97 -18.22
N HIS A 414 -20.73 14.37 -17.62
CA HIS A 414 -22.11 14.35 -18.13
C HIS A 414 -23.12 14.62 -17.01
N SER A 415 -24.31 15.14 -17.36
CA SER A 415 -25.40 15.32 -16.41
C SER A 415 -26.01 13.98 -15.99
N GLN A 416 -26.57 13.93 -14.79
CA GLN A 416 -27.19 12.72 -14.23
C GLN A 416 -28.67 13.00 -13.96
N GLY A 417 -29.53 12.22 -14.61
CA GLY A 417 -30.98 12.22 -14.35
C GLY A 417 -31.32 11.66 -12.96
N GLU A 418 -32.55 11.89 -12.51
CA GLU A 418 -33.04 11.39 -11.23
C GLU A 418 -32.96 9.86 -11.12
N ARG A 419 -32.68 9.36 -9.90
CA ARG A 419 -32.47 7.93 -9.60
C ARG A 419 -33.64 7.04 -10.06
N GLY A 420 -34.83 7.61 -10.28
CA GLY A 420 -36.02 6.90 -10.78
C GLY A 420 -36.04 6.58 -12.29
N GLU A 421 -35.22 7.22 -13.12
CA GLU A 421 -35.18 6.91 -14.57
C GLU A 421 -34.33 5.69 -14.89
N ALA A 422 -33.23 5.48 -14.16
CA ALA A 422 -32.34 4.34 -14.37
C ALA A 422 -33.04 3.01 -14.06
N THR A 423 -33.83 2.95 -12.98
CA THR A 423 -34.60 1.74 -12.60
C THR A 423 -35.70 1.40 -13.60
N ARG A 424 -36.31 2.40 -14.25
CA ARG A 424 -37.26 2.20 -15.36
C ARG A 424 -36.60 1.56 -16.58
N GLY A 425 -35.36 1.96 -16.93
CA GLY A 425 -34.62 1.38 -18.05
C GLY A 425 -34.32 -0.11 -17.87
N TRP A 426 -33.88 -0.52 -16.68
CA TRP A 426 -33.62 -1.93 -16.36
C TRP A 426 -34.90 -2.78 -16.34
N ALA A 427 -36.02 -2.21 -15.87
CA ALA A 427 -37.31 -2.89 -15.90
C ALA A 427 -37.82 -3.12 -17.34
N ILE A 428 -37.67 -2.12 -18.22
CA ILE A 428 -38.03 -2.23 -19.64
C ILE A 428 -37.15 -3.26 -20.35
N PHE A 429 -35.85 -3.26 -20.09
CA PHE A 429 -34.92 -4.27 -20.64
C PHE A 429 -35.28 -5.69 -20.17
N GLY A 430 -35.63 -5.86 -18.90
CA GLY A 430 -36.09 -7.14 -18.35
C GLY A 430 -37.37 -7.66 -19.05
N ILE A 431 -38.33 -6.77 -19.32
CA ILE A 431 -39.57 -7.11 -20.03
C ILE A 431 -39.28 -7.53 -21.48
N ILE A 432 -38.46 -6.77 -22.21
CA ILE A 432 -38.11 -7.08 -23.60
C ILE A 432 -37.32 -8.40 -23.71
N SER A 433 -36.41 -8.65 -22.76
CA SER A 433 -35.67 -9.91 -22.68
C SER A 433 -36.61 -11.10 -22.46
N CYS A 434 -37.58 -10.96 -21.56
CA CYS A 434 -38.57 -12.00 -21.29
C CYS A 434 -39.44 -12.30 -22.52
N ILE A 435 -39.92 -11.26 -23.23
CA ILE A 435 -40.67 -11.40 -24.49
C ILE A 435 -39.82 -12.13 -25.55
N SER A 436 -38.54 -11.78 -25.67
CA SER A 436 -37.64 -12.39 -26.64
C SER A 436 -37.40 -13.87 -26.37
N ILE A 437 -37.19 -14.26 -25.10
CA ILE A 437 -37.02 -15.67 -24.69
C ILE A 437 -38.27 -16.50 -25.02
N VAL A 438 -39.46 -15.96 -24.78
CA VAL A 438 -40.72 -16.64 -25.13
C VAL A 438 -40.87 -16.78 -26.64
N ALA A 439 -40.51 -15.75 -27.42
CA ALA A 439 -40.55 -15.83 -28.88
C ALA A 439 -39.57 -16.88 -29.43
N PHE A 440 -38.33 -16.94 -28.91
CA PHE A 440 -37.35 -17.94 -29.34
C PHE A 440 -37.76 -19.36 -28.97
N THR A 441 -38.36 -19.57 -27.79
CA THR A 441 -38.86 -20.91 -27.41
C THR A 441 -40.01 -21.36 -28.30
N LEU A 442 -40.94 -20.46 -28.66
CA LEU A 442 -42.00 -20.75 -29.63
C LEU A 442 -41.45 -21.08 -31.02
N LEU A 443 -40.42 -20.36 -31.49
CA LEU A 443 -39.75 -20.66 -32.76
C LEU A 443 -39.02 -22.00 -32.73
N CYS A 444 -38.39 -22.37 -31.61
CA CYS A 444 -37.76 -23.68 -31.43
C CYS A 444 -38.78 -24.82 -31.44
N ILE A 445 -39.94 -24.64 -30.80
CA ILE A 445 -41.05 -25.61 -30.83
C ILE A 445 -41.60 -25.72 -32.26
N GLY A 446 -41.79 -24.60 -32.96
CA GLY A 446 -42.19 -24.58 -34.37
C GLY A 446 -41.18 -25.30 -35.27
N GLY A 447 -39.89 -25.08 -35.07
CA GLY A 447 -38.81 -25.78 -35.76
C GLY A 447 -38.77 -27.27 -35.46
N PHE A 448 -39.09 -27.69 -34.23
CA PHE A 448 -39.16 -29.10 -33.85
C PHE A 448 -40.39 -29.80 -34.45
N ILE A 449 -41.55 -29.14 -34.48
CA ILE A 449 -42.76 -29.63 -35.16
C ILE A 449 -42.53 -29.72 -36.67
N TYR A 450 -41.86 -28.73 -37.25
CA TYR A 450 -41.45 -28.74 -38.65
C TYR A 450 -40.50 -29.91 -38.94
N ARG A 451 -39.46 -30.09 -38.12
CA ARG A 451 -38.49 -31.19 -38.27
C ARG A 451 -39.12 -32.58 -38.10
N THR A 452 -40.16 -32.71 -37.28
CA THR A 452 -40.86 -34.00 -37.06
C THR A 452 -41.97 -34.28 -38.08
N ARG A 453 -42.57 -33.26 -38.72
CA ARG A 453 -43.62 -33.45 -39.74
C ARG A 453 -43.12 -33.45 -41.18
N VAL A 454 -42.01 -32.80 -41.49
CA VAL A 454 -41.58 -32.55 -42.89
C VAL A 454 -40.39 -33.42 -43.33
N THR A 455 -39.81 -34.22 -42.43
CA THR A 455 -38.64 -35.08 -42.72
C THR A 455 -38.88 -36.24 -43.69
N ASN A 456 -40.13 -36.47 -44.15
CA ASN A 456 -40.44 -37.49 -45.17
C ASN A 456 -40.80 -36.93 -46.56
N LEU A 457 -40.64 -35.62 -46.80
CA LEU A 457 -40.89 -35.01 -48.11
C LEU A 457 -39.60 -34.37 -48.66
N ARG A 458 -39.18 -34.80 -49.87
CA ARG A 458 -38.03 -34.23 -50.61
C ARG A 458 -38.56 -33.36 -51.75
N GLY A 459 -38.06 -32.12 -51.85
CA GLY A 459 -38.36 -31.19 -52.95
C GLY A 459 -38.65 -29.76 -52.47
N LEU A 460 -38.93 -28.86 -53.42
CA LEU A 460 -39.23 -27.42 -53.22
C LEU A 460 -40.47 -27.16 -52.32
N ASP A 461 -41.21 -28.19 -51.93
CA ASP A 461 -42.39 -28.12 -51.05
C ASP A 461 -42.05 -27.99 -49.56
N ALA A 462 -40.77 -28.00 -49.18
CA ALA A 462 -40.37 -27.91 -47.78
C ALA A 462 -40.45 -26.49 -47.18
N VAL A 463 -40.66 -25.43 -47.97
CA VAL A 463 -40.60 -24.05 -47.47
C VAL A 463 -42.00 -23.43 -47.38
N PRO A 464 -42.57 -23.22 -46.17
CA PRO A 464 -43.87 -22.59 -46.06
C PRO A 464 -43.76 -21.11 -46.44
N GLY A 465 -44.56 -20.69 -47.42
CA GLY A 465 -44.62 -19.30 -47.89
C GLY A 465 -44.04 -19.09 -49.28
N MET A 466 -43.06 -19.88 -49.73
CA MET A 466 -42.51 -19.72 -51.10
C MET A 466 -43.48 -20.17 -52.19
N ALA A 467 -44.38 -21.13 -51.95
CA ALA A 467 -45.44 -21.47 -52.91
C ALA A 467 -46.45 -20.31 -53.09
N ILE A 468 -46.77 -19.58 -52.02
CA ILE A 468 -47.65 -18.41 -52.07
C ILE A 468 -46.90 -17.23 -52.71
N LEU A 469 -45.63 -17.00 -52.35
CA LEU A 469 -44.79 -15.95 -52.93
C LEU A 469 -44.49 -16.22 -54.41
N SER A 470 -44.30 -17.49 -54.81
CA SER A 470 -44.15 -17.92 -56.21
C SER A 470 -45.45 -17.77 -56.98
N ALA A 471 -46.60 -18.16 -56.41
CA ALA A 471 -47.91 -17.94 -57.04
C ALA A 471 -48.25 -16.44 -57.17
N CYS A 472 -47.87 -15.61 -56.19
CA CYS A 472 -47.98 -14.15 -56.26
C CYS A 472 -47.02 -13.55 -57.30
N LEU A 473 -45.79 -14.06 -57.41
CA LEU A 473 -44.82 -13.60 -58.42
C LEU A 473 -45.22 -14.04 -59.83
N GLU A 474 -45.78 -15.23 -60.01
CA GLU A 474 -46.32 -15.71 -61.30
C GLU A 474 -47.56 -14.93 -61.73
N THR A 475 -48.46 -14.58 -60.79
CA THR A 475 -49.63 -13.74 -61.10
C THR A 475 -49.26 -12.29 -61.39
N VAL A 476 -48.22 -11.74 -60.76
CA VAL A 476 -47.71 -10.39 -61.07
C VAL A 476 -46.91 -10.35 -62.38
N SER A 477 -46.21 -11.42 -62.75
CA SER A 477 -45.44 -11.49 -64.02
C SER A 477 -46.30 -11.83 -65.23
N THR A 478 -47.46 -12.48 -65.08
CA THR A 478 -48.41 -12.72 -66.18
C THR A 478 -49.29 -11.52 -66.53
N VAL A 479 -49.42 -10.52 -65.64
CA VAL A 479 -50.18 -9.27 -65.90
C VAL A 479 -49.35 -8.24 -66.70
N TYR A 480 -48.04 -8.41 -66.84
CA TYR A 480 -47.17 -7.52 -67.63
C TYR A 480 -46.78 -8.04 -69.02
N LEU A 481 -47.40 -9.13 -69.49
CA LEU A 481 -47.09 -9.73 -70.80
C LEU A 481 -48.31 -10.08 -71.68
N TRP A 482 -49.47 -9.45 -71.45
CA TRP A 482 -50.56 -9.35 -72.42
C TRP A 482 -51.25 -7.99 -72.36
#